data_AF-A0A6P4XE29-F1
#
_entry.id   AF-A0A6P4XE29-F1
#
_cell.length_a   1.000
_cell.length_b   1.000
_cell.length_c   1.000
_cell.angle_alpha   90.00
_cell.angle_beta   90.00
_cell.angle_gamma   90.00
#
_symmetry.space_group_name_H-M   'P 1'
#
loop_
_entity.id
_entity.type
_entity.pdbx_description
1 polymer ?
#
loop_
_entity_poly.entity_id
_entity_poly.type
_entity_poly.pdbx_seq_one_letter_code
_entity_poly.pdbx_strand_id
1 'polypeptide(L)'
;MIASWLVDCGLFSQARASLQYFGNHRRPDGSINVGTNYQGVDTPSQGRYVLYYEIVKTELDGTQPEPKPLKLKTVRIMSIAGVGTGSGSDLRFEVFVYRQKALECDLGNKVNCMVGLHHRENCVVVEVLNSPVLCDDVKIKFFSSSLDVPKGYDDCAFYFWFHTSFVEDCRLYLPRHQLDNPHKPKTWKVFGENFGVELIFTDVPNSMIPNGYG
;
A
#
# COMPACT_ATOMS: atom_id res chain seq x y z
N MET A 1 2.88 9.56 14.25
CA MET A 1 2.96 10.84 14.98
C MET A 1 4.18 10.94 15.88
N ILE A 2 4.30 10.15 16.97
CA ILE A 2 5.48 10.25 17.86
C ILE A 2 6.79 10.05 17.08
N ALA A 3 6.91 8.99 16.27
CA ALA A 3 8.12 8.76 15.47
C ALA A 3 8.44 9.94 14.52
N SER A 4 7.43 10.53 13.87
CA SER A 4 7.60 11.74 13.04
C SER A 4 8.08 12.93 13.88
N TRP A 5 7.51 13.14 15.06
CA TRP A 5 7.94 14.19 15.98
C TRP A 5 9.39 14.03 16.44
N LEU A 6 9.84 12.81 16.72
CA LEU A 6 11.25 12.58 17.10
C LEU A 6 12.21 12.86 15.95
N VAL A 7 11.76 12.73 14.70
CA VAL A 7 12.51 13.20 13.52
C VAL A 7 12.46 14.73 13.47
N ASP A 8 11.29 15.34 13.65
CA ASP A 8 11.08 16.79 13.60
C ASP A 8 11.93 17.56 14.62
N CYS A 9 11.94 17.13 15.88
CA CYS A 9 12.73 17.78 16.92
C CYS A 9 14.24 17.50 16.84
N GLY A 10 14.68 16.73 15.83
CA GLY A 10 16.10 16.45 15.56
C GLY A 10 16.71 15.39 16.47
N LEU A 11 15.92 14.68 17.27
CA LEU A 11 16.44 13.57 18.09
C LEU A 11 16.95 12.41 17.23
N PHE A 12 16.31 12.19 16.07
CA PHE A 12 16.78 11.26 15.06
C PHE A 12 16.84 11.94 13.70
N SER A 13 17.93 11.71 12.96
CA SER A 13 18.06 12.16 11.56
C SER A 13 17.37 11.21 10.57
N GLN A 14 17.13 9.95 10.96
CA GLN A 14 16.51 8.93 10.12
C GLN A 14 15.21 8.41 10.74
N ALA A 15 14.13 8.34 9.97
CA ALA A 15 12.84 7.84 10.41
C ALA A 15 12.91 6.38 10.85
N ARG A 16 13.76 5.57 10.22
CA ARG A 16 13.96 4.17 10.62
C ARG A 16 14.47 4.06 12.05
N ALA A 17 15.45 4.88 12.42
CA ALA A 17 15.99 4.91 13.78
C ALA A 17 14.93 5.38 14.78
N SER A 18 14.16 6.40 14.41
CA SER A 18 13.03 6.89 15.21
C SER A 18 11.94 5.82 15.43
N LEU A 19 11.54 5.11 14.38
CA LEU A 19 10.56 4.01 14.43
C LEU A 19 11.05 2.88 15.35
N GLN A 20 12.30 2.45 15.17
CA GLN A 20 12.90 1.41 15.99
C GLN A 20 12.98 1.84 17.47
N TYR A 21 13.44 3.06 17.75
CA TYR A 21 13.48 3.61 19.09
C TYR A 21 12.09 3.59 19.73
N PHE A 22 11.08 4.15 19.05
CA PHE A 22 9.71 4.19 19.53
C PHE A 22 9.14 2.78 19.79
N GLY A 23 9.42 1.83 18.90
CA GLY A 23 8.97 0.45 19.03
C GLY A 23 9.55 -0.27 20.24
N ASN A 24 10.85 -0.12 20.48
CA ASN A 24 11.53 -0.72 21.63
C ASN A 24 10.98 -0.17 22.97
N HIS A 25 10.62 1.12 23.02
CA HIS A 25 10.06 1.74 24.23
C HIS A 25 8.60 1.37 24.47
N ARG A 26 7.81 1.20 23.39
CA ARG A 26 6.39 0.85 23.49
C ARG A 26 6.15 -0.63 23.79
N ARG A 27 7.07 -1.52 23.41
CA ARG A 27 6.97 -2.98 23.64
C ARG A 27 8.29 -3.53 24.20
N PRO A 28 8.54 -3.36 25.51
CA PRO A 28 9.77 -3.81 26.16
C PRO A 28 9.88 -5.34 26.28
N ASP A 29 8.77 -6.06 26.10
CA ASP A 29 8.64 -7.51 26.25
C ASP A 29 9.28 -8.32 25.11
N GLY A 30 9.93 -7.66 24.16
CA GLY A 30 10.66 -8.34 23.11
C GLY A 30 9.77 -9.05 22.09
N SER A 31 8.47 -8.70 21.99
CA SER A 31 7.61 -9.08 20.85
C SER A 31 8.03 -8.33 19.58
N ILE A 32 9.32 -8.42 19.26
CA ILE A 32 9.99 -7.73 18.17
C ILE A 32 9.95 -8.68 16.99
N ASN A 33 9.25 -8.28 15.92
CA ASN A 33 9.52 -8.85 14.61
C ASN A 33 10.90 -8.31 14.18
N VAL A 34 11.95 -9.03 14.56
CA VAL A 34 13.34 -8.72 14.21
C VAL A 34 13.45 -8.86 12.68
N GLY A 35 13.76 -7.76 11.99
CA GLY A 35 14.05 -7.79 10.54
C GLY A 35 13.13 -6.98 9.62
N THR A 36 12.07 -6.32 10.10
CA THR A 36 11.19 -5.49 9.22
C THR A 36 11.40 -3.99 9.42
N ASN A 37 11.34 -3.20 8.35
CA ASN A 37 11.56 -1.74 8.32
C ASN A 37 10.56 -0.89 9.14
N TYR A 38 9.55 -1.50 9.77
CA TYR A 38 8.42 -0.80 10.41
C TYR A 38 8.19 -1.22 11.86
N GLN A 39 9.26 -1.27 12.65
CA GLN A 39 9.17 -1.54 14.09
C GLN A 39 8.49 -0.35 14.80
N GLY A 40 7.60 -0.63 15.76
CA GLY A 40 6.95 0.38 16.62
C GLY A 40 5.62 0.98 16.13
N VAL A 41 5.24 0.74 14.88
CA VAL A 41 3.92 1.07 14.33
C VAL A 41 3.09 -0.20 14.12
N ASP A 42 1.77 -0.05 14.08
CA ASP A 42 0.84 -1.18 14.00
C ASP A 42 0.65 -1.67 12.56
N THR A 43 0.94 -0.84 11.55
CA THR A 43 0.87 -1.23 10.13
C THR A 43 2.03 -0.65 9.29
N PRO A 44 2.50 -1.36 8.24
CA PRO A 44 3.47 -0.86 7.28
C PRO A 44 3.14 0.50 6.67
N SER A 45 1.87 0.77 6.35
CA SER A 45 1.48 2.09 5.83
C SER A 45 1.80 3.22 6.82
N GLN A 46 1.59 3.03 8.13
CA GLN A 46 1.98 4.03 9.12
C GLN A 46 3.48 4.32 9.07
N GLY A 47 4.30 3.28 8.94
CA GLY A 47 5.74 3.43 8.83
C GLY A 47 6.18 4.11 7.54
N ARG A 48 5.52 3.82 6.42
CA ARG A 48 5.71 4.51 5.12
C ARG A 48 5.51 6.02 5.26
N TYR A 49 4.49 6.45 6.00
CA TYR A 49 4.24 7.89 6.21
C TYR A 49 5.26 8.57 7.12
N VAL A 50 5.93 7.84 8.03
CA VAL A 50 7.08 8.39 8.77
C VAL A 50 8.27 8.57 7.84
N LEU A 51 8.49 7.65 6.89
CA LEU A 51 9.53 7.80 5.86
C LEU A 51 9.22 8.98 4.91
N TYR A 52 7.96 9.15 4.48
CA TYR A 52 7.57 10.32 3.69
C TYR A 52 7.81 11.64 4.44
N TYR A 53 7.56 11.66 5.75
CA TYR A 53 7.83 12.83 6.56
C TYR A 53 9.33 13.16 6.67
N GLU A 54 10.20 12.16 6.72
CA GLU A 54 11.66 12.37 6.64
C GLU A 54 12.01 13.11 5.35
N ILE A 55 11.54 12.62 4.18
CA ILE A 55 11.76 13.26 2.87
C ILE A 55 11.24 14.71 2.88
N VAL A 56 10.01 14.94 3.38
CA VAL A 56 9.44 16.29 3.51
C VAL A 56 10.36 17.20 4.30
N LYS A 57 10.91 16.71 5.41
CA LYS A 57 11.80 17.51 6.26
C LYS A 57 13.17 17.75 5.63
N THR A 58 13.78 16.73 5.03
CA THR A 58 15.20 16.77 4.63
C THR A 58 15.42 17.20 3.19
N GLU A 59 14.46 16.94 2.31
CA GLU A 59 14.58 17.20 0.86
C GLU A 59 13.63 18.32 0.40
N LEU A 60 12.52 18.54 1.11
CA LEU A 60 11.51 19.55 0.76
C LEU A 60 11.45 20.72 1.74
N ASP A 61 12.42 20.85 2.66
CA ASP A 61 12.48 21.93 3.67
C ASP A 61 11.17 22.12 4.48
N GLY A 62 10.47 21.02 4.75
CA GLY A 62 9.19 21.01 5.47
C GLY A 62 7.98 21.43 4.64
N THR A 63 8.15 21.67 3.33
CA THR A 63 7.06 22.01 2.42
C THR A 63 6.35 20.76 1.90
N GLN A 64 5.07 20.89 1.56
CA GLN A 64 4.32 19.78 0.98
C GLN A 64 4.89 19.42 -0.39
N PRO A 65 4.96 18.12 -0.73
CA PRO A 65 5.40 17.71 -2.05
C PRO A 65 4.44 18.23 -3.13
N GLU A 66 4.97 18.58 -4.30
CA GLU A 66 4.16 19.01 -5.43
C GLU A 66 3.11 17.93 -5.79
N PRO A 67 1.85 18.30 -6.06
CA PRO A 67 0.81 17.35 -6.44
C PRO A 67 1.20 16.58 -7.70
N LYS A 68 1.11 15.25 -7.64
CA LYS A 68 1.36 14.36 -8.78
C LYS A 68 0.10 13.56 -9.12
N PRO A 69 -0.75 14.05 -10.04
CA PRO A 69 -1.94 13.32 -10.44
C PRO A 69 -1.59 12.13 -11.34
N LEU A 70 -2.14 10.97 -11.01
CA LEU A 70 -1.88 9.71 -11.69
C LEU A 70 -3.18 9.00 -12.03
N LYS A 71 -3.17 8.16 -13.07
CA LYS A 71 -4.21 7.14 -13.29
C LYS A 71 -3.62 5.76 -13.08
N LEU A 72 -4.35 4.90 -12.36
CA LEU A 72 -3.98 3.51 -12.17
C LEU A 72 -4.27 2.74 -13.47
N LYS A 73 -3.22 2.17 -14.07
CA LYS A 73 -3.32 1.42 -15.33
C LYS A 73 -3.33 -0.08 -15.08
N THR A 74 -2.46 -0.56 -14.21
CA THR A 74 -2.30 -2.00 -13.97
C THR A 74 -2.05 -2.29 -12.49
N VAL A 75 -2.68 -3.35 -12.00
CA VAL A 75 -2.38 -3.98 -10.71
C VAL A 75 -1.88 -5.39 -10.97
N ARG A 76 -0.66 -5.70 -10.55
CA ARG A 76 -0.09 -7.05 -10.64
C ARG A 76 0.05 -7.65 -9.24
N ILE A 77 -0.59 -8.80 -9.03
CA ILE A 77 -0.58 -9.54 -7.76
C ILE A 77 0.29 -10.78 -7.94
N MET A 78 1.41 -10.83 -7.22
CA MET A 78 2.42 -11.89 -7.33
C MET A 78 2.19 -13.00 -6.30
N SER A 79 2.68 -14.20 -6.61
CA SER A 79 2.53 -15.40 -5.80
C SER A 79 1.07 -15.75 -5.50
N ILE A 80 0.21 -15.68 -6.51
CA ILE A 80 -1.25 -15.79 -6.36
C ILE A 80 -1.73 -17.23 -6.12
N ALA A 81 -1.02 -18.26 -6.59
CA ALA A 81 -1.51 -19.65 -6.60
C ALA A 81 -1.92 -20.19 -5.21
N GLY A 82 -1.34 -19.68 -4.12
CA GLY A 82 -1.69 -20.06 -2.74
C GLY A 82 -2.71 -19.15 -2.05
N VAL A 83 -3.26 -18.17 -2.76
CA VAL A 83 -4.18 -17.16 -2.21
C VAL A 83 -5.58 -17.37 -2.78
N GLY A 84 -6.56 -17.64 -1.91
CA GLY A 84 -7.95 -17.77 -2.32
C GLY A 84 -8.16 -18.90 -3.31
N THR A 85 -8.73 -18.60 -4.48
CA THR A 85 -8.91 -19.60 -5.55
C THR A 85 -7.63 -19.90 -6.33
N GLY A 86 -6.53 -19.19 -6.05
CA GLY A 86 -5.27 -19.30 -6.77
C GLY A 86 -5.26 -18.60 -8.14
N SER A 87 -6.41 -18.04 -8.57
CA SER A 87 -6.57 -17.36 -9.86
C SER A 87 -6.92 -15.88 -9.74
N GLY A 88 -7.16 -15.40 -8.50
CA GLY A 88 -7.62 -14.05 -8.22
C GLY A 88 -9.11 -13.83 -8.51
N SER A 89 -9.86 -14.84 -8.96
CA SER A 89 -11.29 -14.72 -9.27
C SER A 89 -12.16 -14.43 -8.05
N ASP A 90 -11.67 -14.75 -6.85
CA ASP A 90 -12.33 -14.42 -5.58
C ASP A 90 -12.03 -13.01 -5.08
N LEU A 91 -11.11 -12.29 -5.75
CA LEU A 91 -10.64 -11.00 -5.31
C LEU A 91 -11.44 -9.84 -5.94
N ARG A 92 -11.66 -8.82 -5.12
CA ARG A 92 -12.07 -7.47 -5.58
C ARG A 92 -11.23 -6.44 -4.87
N PHE A 93 -11.05 -5.27 -5.46
CA PHE A 93 -10.40 -4.16 -4.78
C PHE A 93 -11.14 -2.84 -4.95
N GLU A 94 -10.99 -1.98 -3.96
CA GLU A 94 -11.57 -0.65 -3.90
C GLU A 94 -10.44 0.38 -3.76
N VAL A 95 -10.51 1.45 -4.56
CA VAL A 95 -9.58 2.58 -4.48
C VAL A 95 -10.31 3.74 -3.83
N PHE A 96 -9.69 4.31 -2.79
CA PHE A 96 -10.19 5.47 -2.08
C PHE A 96 -9.22 6.64 -2.24
N VAL A 97 -9.79 7.81 -2.55
CA VAL A 97 -9.10 9.11 -2.57
C VAL A 97 -9.94 10.06 -1.72
N TYR A 98 -9.30 10.88 -0.90
CA TYR A 98 -10.00 11.80 0.03
C TYR A 98 -11.08 11.10 0.90
N ARG A 99 -10.80 9.87 1.32
CA ARG A 99 -11.70 8.99 2.12
C ARG A 99 -13.00 8.58 1.42
N GLN A 100 -13.17 8.87 0.13
CA GLN A 100 -14.30 8.45 -0.66
C GLN A 100 -13.90 7.30 -1.59
N LYS A 101 -14.80 6.33 -1.79
CA LYS A 101 -14.58 5.25 -2.76
C LYS A 101 -14.68 5.84 -4.16
N ALA A 102 -13.56 5.86 -4.88
CA ALA A 102 -13.46 6.44 -6.22
C ALA A 102 -13.53 5.37 -7.32
N LEU A 103 -13.16 4.12 -7.02
CA LEU A 103 -13.20 3.00 -7.95
C LEU A 103 -13.45 1.68 -7.20
N GLU A 104 -14.14 0.76 -7.85
CA GLU A 104 -14.23 -0.64 -7.44
C GLU A 104 -14.00 -1.55 -8.66
N CYS A 105 -13.14 -2.54 -8.49
CA CYS A 105 -12.84 -3.57 -9.46
C CYS A 105 -13.14 -4.94 -8.88
N ASP A 106 -13.90 -5.77 -9.60
CA ASP A 106 -14.18 -7.16 -9.24
C ASP A 106 -13.52 -8.06 -10.29
N LEU A 107 -12.53 -8.85 -9.89
CA LEU A 107 -11.72 -9.63 -10.83
C LEU A 107 -12.50 -10.86 -11.36
N GLY A 108 -13.39 -11.43 -10.56
CA GLY A 108 -14.22 -12.57 -10.94
C GLY A 108 -15.28 -12.17 -11.96
N ASN A 109 -15.97 -11.06 -11.70
CA ASN A 109 -17.01 -10.51 -12.56
C ASN A 109 -16.50 -9.56 -13.64
N LYS A 110 -15.20 -9.26 -13.65
CA LYS A 110 -14.52 -8.33 -14.58
C LYS A 110 -15.14 -6.93 -14.58
N VAL A 111 -15.57 -6.46 -13.41
CA VAL A 111 -16.10 -5.11 -13.24
C VAL A 111 -14.93 -4.13 -13.22
N ASN A 112 -14.98 -3.10 -14.08
CA ASN A 112 -13.93 -2.08 -14.23
C ASN A 112 -12.51 -2.64 -14.40
N CYS A 113 -12.36 -3.86 -14.93
CA CYS A 113 -11.04 -4.44 -15.15
C CYS A 113 -11.04 -5.55 -16.20
N MET A 114 -9.86 -5.81 -16.75
CA MET A 114 -9.55 -7.04 -17.49
C MET A 114 -8.48 -7.81 -16.74
N VAL A 115 -8.64 -9.13 -16.63
CA VAL A 115 -7.80 -9.99 -15.77
C VAL A 115 -7.09 -11.03 -16.61
N GLY A 116 -5.76 -11.08 -16.48
CA GLY A 116 -4.89 -12.10 -17.06
C GLY A 116 -4.19 -12.92 -15.98
N LEU A 117 -4.31 -14.24 -16.03
CA LEU A 117 -3.60 -15.16 -15.14
C LEU A 117 -2.32 -15.68 -15.85
N HIS A 118 -1.17 -15.46 -15.24
CA HIS A 118 0.13 -15.84 -15.76
C HIS A 118 0.70 -16.99 -14.92
N HIS A 119 0.37 -18.23 -15.28
CA HIS A 119 0.77 -19.41 -14.51
C HIS A 119 2.30 -19.55 -14.33
N ARG A 120 3.08 -19.24 -15.37
CA ARG A 120 4.56 -19.36 -15.32
C ARG A 120 5.19 -18.36 -14.35
N GLU A 121 4.64 -17.16 -14.27
CA GLU A 121 5.11 -16.09 -13.39
C GLU A 121 4.42 -16.12 -12.01
N ASN A 122 3.46 -17.02 -11.83
CA ASN A 122 2.61 -17.13 -10.65
C ASN A 122 2.02 -15.77 -10.24
N CYS A 123 1.44 -15.05 -11.21
CA CYS A 123 0.83 -13.74 -10.95
C CYS A 123 -0.48 -13.54 -11.70
N VAL A 124 -1.32 -12.68 -11.14
CA VAL A 124 -2.48 -12.09 -11.83
C VAL A 124 -2.12 -10.67 -12.24
N VAL A 125 -2.39 -10.32 -13.49
CA VAL A 125 -2.27 -8.97 -14.02
C VAL A 125 -3.68 -8.44 -14.28
N VAL A 126 -4.01 -7.32 -13.66
CA VAL A 126 -5.30 -6.65 -13.79
C VAL A 126 -5.09 -5.33 -14.52
N GLU A 127 -5.60 -5.23 -15.74
CA GLU A 127 -5.73 -3.94 -16.42
C GLU A 127 -6.95 -3.22 -15.86
N VAL A 128 -6.75 -2.02 -15.33
CA VAL A 128 -7.78 -1.25 -14.66
C VAL A 128 -8.50 -0.36 -15.68
N LEU A 129 -9.82 -0.50 -15.75
CA LEU A 129 -10.67 0.33 -16.59
C LEU A 129 -11.26 1.46 -15.76
N ASN A 130 -11.53 2.60 -16.39
CA ASN A 130 -12.19 3.75 -15.76
C ASN A 130 -11.48 4.30 -14.50
N SER A 131 -10.14 4.21 -14.43
CA SER A 131 -9.42 4.79 -13.29
C SER A 131 -9.72 6.29 -13.16
N PRO A 132 -10.16 6.75 -11.98
CA PRO A 132 -10.22 8.17 -11.69
C PRO A 132 -8.79 8.76 -11.65
N VAL A 133 -8.70 10.09 -11.65
CA VAL A 133 -7.45 10.77 -11.33
C VAL A 133 -7.20 10.59 -9.83
N LEU A 134 -6.07 10.00 -9.50
CA LEU A 134 -5.57 9.81 -8.15
C LEU A 134 -4.59 10.94 -7.84
N CYS A 135 -4.76 11.62 -6.71
CA CYS A 135 -3.85 12.64 -6.22
C CYS A 135 -3.77 12.54 -4.69
N ASP A 136 -2.62 12.90 -4.14
CA ASP A 136 -2.33 12.90 -2.70
C ASP A 136 -2.45 11.50 -2.09
N ASP A 137 -3.12 11.37 -0.94
CA ASP A 137 -3.28 10.12 -0.21
C ASP A 137 -4.30 9.18 -0.87
N VAL A 138 -3.80 8.03 -1.29
CA VAL A 138 -4.59 6.95 -1.91
C VAL A 138 -4.55 5.72 -1.03
N LYS A 139 -5.73 5.14 -0.75
CA LYS A 139 -5.87 3.83 -0.11
C LYS A 139 -6.38 2.82 -1.13
N ILE A 140 -5.79 1.63 -1.17
CA ILE A 140 -6.35 0.50 -1.92
C ILE A 140 -6.63 -0.65 -0.97
N LYS A 141 -7.86 -1.16 -0.98
CA LYS A 141 -8.30 -2.30 -0.17
C LYS A 141 -8.61 -3.49 -1.06
N PHE A 142 -8.10 -4.67 -0.71
CA PHE A 142 -8.38 -5.93 -1.38
C PHE A 142 -9.24 -6.82 -0.48
N PHE A 143 -10.31 -7.36 -1.05
CA PHE A 143 -11.23 -8.29 -0.42
C PHE A 143 -11.18 -9.62 -1.14
N SER A 144 -11.51 -10.69 -0.43
CA SER A 144 -11.68 -12.03 -0.98
C SER A 144 -13.03 -12.58 -0.57
N SER A 145 -13.70 -13.29 -1.48
CA SER A 145 -14.88 -14.11 -1.18
C SER A 145 -14.51 -15.52 -0.68
N SER A 146 -13.25 -15.93 -0.77
CA SER A 146 -12.77 -17.20 -0.24
C SER A 146 -12.63 -17.15 1.29
N LEU A 147 -13.16 -18.16 1.97
CA LEU A 147 -13.04 -18.31 3.43
C LEU A 147 -11.61 -18.62 3.89
N ASP A 148 -10.77 -19.12 2.98
CA ASP A 148 -9.36 -19.45 3.26
C ASP A 148 -8.48 -18.19 3.33
N VAL A 149 -8.98 -17.05 2.84
CA VAL A 149 -8.27 -15.77 2.91
C VAL A 149 -8.69 -15.02 4.17
N PRO A 150 -7.80 -14.86 5.16
CA PRO A 150 -8.15 -14.23 6.43
C PRO A 150 -8.40 -12.73 6.25
N LYS A 151 -9.41 -12.22 6.96
CA LYS A 151 -9.62 -10.78 7.12
C LYS A 151 -8.81 -10.25 8.29
N GLY A 152 -8.18 -9.09 8.09
CA GLY A 152 -7.40 -8.40 9.11
C GLY A 152 -8.01 -7.07 9.51
N TYR A 153 -7.16 -6.07 9.70
CA TYR A 153 -7.62 -4.69 9.88
C TYR A 153 -8.40 -4.22 8.65
N ASP A 154 -9.29 -3.25 8.89
CA ASP A 154 -10.15 -2.64 7.87
C ASP A 154 -11.16 -3.60 7.21
N ASP A 155 -11.43 -4.74 7.85
CA ASP A 155 -12.36 -5.81 7.40
C ASP A 155 -12.11 -6.28 5.95
N CYS A 156 -10.83 -6.40 5.59
CA CYS A 156 -10.40 -6.80 4.25
C CYS A 156 -9.23 -7.80 4.33
N ALA A 157 -8.91 -8.44 3.21
CA ALA A 157 -7.80 -9.39 3.14
C ALA A 157 -6.48 -8.66 3.39
N PHE A 158 -6.25 -7.59 2.62
CA PHE A 158 -5.10 -6.70 2.79
C PHE A 158 -5.38 -5.33 2.17
N TYR A 159 -4.60 -4.34 2.57
CA TYR A 159 -4.69 -2.99 2.04
C TYR A 159 -3.34 -2.28 2.16
N PHE A 160 -3.25 -1.07 1.62
CA PHE A 160 -2.13 -0.18 1.84
C PHE A 160 -2.52 1.26 1.48
N TRP A 161 -1.74 2.21 2.01
CA TRP A 161 -1.81 3.63 1.68
C TRP A 161 -0.53 4.12 1.02
N PHE A 162 -0.62 4.97 0.01
CA PHE A 162 0.53 5.66 -0.54
C PHE A 162 0.14 7.09 -0.92
N HIS A 163 1.13 7.96 -1.07
CA HIS A 163 0.92 9.33 -1.51
C HIS A 163 1.49 9.48 -2.91
N THR A 164 0.69 9.97 -3.87
CA THR A 164 1.04 9.93 -5.31
C THR A 164 2.32 10.69 -5.64
N SER A 165 2.62 11.79 -4.93
CA SER A 165 3.85 12.58 -5.13
C SER A 165 5.15 11.83 -4.83
N PHE A 166 5.11 10.73 -4.07
CA PHE A 166 6.28 9.89 -3.80
C PHE A 166 6.34 8.64 -4.69
N VAL A 167 5.49 8.56 -5.73
CA VAL A 167 5.56 7.50 -6.73
C VAL A 167 6.60 7.89 -7.78
N GLU A 168 7.63 7.05 -7.92
CA GLU A 168 8.69 7.20 -8.93
C GLU A 168 8.42 6.30 -10.14
N ASP A 169 8.89 6.70 -11.32
CA ASP A 169 8.81 5.91 -12.56
C ASP A 169 7.42 5.34 -12.92
N CYS A 170 6.34 6.05 -12.53
CA CYS A 170 4.96 5.58 -12.68
C CYS A 170 4.74 4.16 -12.12
N ARG A 171 5.49 3.77 -11.08
CA ARG A 171 5.46 2.41 -10.56
C ARG A 171 5.56 2.39 -9.04
N LEU A 172 4.77 1.53 -8.39
CA LEU A 172 4.88 1.27 -6.96
C LEU A 172 4.85 -0.24 -6.72
N TYR A 173 5.95 -0.80 -6.22
CA TYR A 173 6.03 -2.20 -5.81
C TYR A 173 6.04 -2.31 -4.29
N LEU A 174 5.13 -3.11 -3.74
CA LEU A 174 5.00 -3.39 -2.32
C LEU A 174 5.10 -4.91 -2.09
N PRO A 175 6.22 -5.42 -1.52
CA PRO A 175 6.33 -6.81 -1.12
C PRO A 175 5.47 -7.08 0.12
N ARG A 176 5.23 -8.35 0.45
CA ARG A 176 4.39 -8.81 1.58
C ARG A 176 4.57 -8.01 2.88
N HIS A 177 5.82 -7.75 3.26
CA HIS A 177 6.13 -7.07 4.53
C HIS A 177 5.77 -5.56 4.52
N GLN A 178 5.45 -4.99 3.36
CA GLN A 178 4.98 -3.61 3.20
C GLN A 178 3.46 -3.50 2.98
N LEU A 179 2.73 -4.62 3.02
CA LEU A 179 1.28 -4.65 2.89
C LEU A 179 0.62 -4.76 4.27
N ASP A 180 -0.45 -3.99 4.49
CA ASP A 180 -1.21 -4.03 5.74
C ASP A 180 -2.08 -5.30 5.77
N ASN A 181 -1.96 -6.07 6.86
CA ASN A 181 -2.40 -7.46 7.08
C ASN A 181 -1.39 -8.57 6.68
N PRO A 182 -0.83 -8.65 5.45
CA PRO A 182 0.15 -9.68 5.08
C PRO A 182 1.48 -9.59 5.82
N HIS A 183 1.84 -8.42 6.37
CA HIS A 183 3.03 -8.25 7.23
C HIS A 183 2.98 -9.09 8.52
N LYS A 184 1.83 -9.62 8.92
CA LYS A 184 1.68 -10.36 10.18
C LYS A 184 2.00 -11.85 10.00
N PRO A 185 2.88 -12.45 10.82
CA PRO A 185 3.26 -13.87 10.69
C PRO A 185 2.10 -14.86 10.59
N LYS A 186 0.99 -14.59 11.29
CA LYS A 186 -0.20 -15.45 11.28
C LYS A 186 -0.87 -15.61 9.90
N THR A 187 -0.59 -14.73 8.94
CA THR A 187 -1.19 -14.79 7.59
C THR A 187 -0.27 -15.44 6.55
N TRP A 188 0.96 -15.82 6.94
CA TRP A 188 2.00 -16.28 6.00
C TRP A 188 1.77 -17.66 5.40
N LYS A 189 0.83 -18.44 5.95
CA LYS A 189 0.34 -19.67 5.31
C LYS A 189 -0.43 -19.39 4.01
N VAL A 190 -1.04 -18.20 3.91
CA VAL A 190 -1.79 -17.75 2.73
C VAL A 190 -0.92 -16.82 1.88
N PHE A 191 -0.35 -15.78 2.50
CA PHE A 191 0.54 -14.85 1.82
C PHE A 191 2.00 -15.30 1.95
N GLY A 192 2.45 -16.10 0.99
CA GLY A 192 3.83 -16.61 0.93
C GLY A 192 4.89 -15.50 0.83
N GLU A 193 6.16 -15.86 0.99
CA GLU A 193 7.27 -14.89 1.05
C GLU A 193 7.37 -13.98 -0.19
N ASN A 194 7.10 -14.53 -1.37
CA ASN A 194 7.13 -13.81 -2.65
C ASN A 194 5.81 -13.09 -2.98
N PHE A 195 4.84 -13.08 -2.06
CA PHE A 195 3.61 -12.33 -2.24
C PHE A 195 3.91 -10.84 -2.28
N GLY A 196 3.26 -10.12 -3.18
CA GLY A 196 3.41 -8.68 -3.32
C GLY A 196 2.43 -8.11 -4.32
N VAL A 197 2.33 -6.79 -4.33
CA VAL A 197 1.50 -6.04 -5.27
C VAL A 197 2.33 -4.98 -5.96
N GLU A 198 2.14 -4.87 -7.26
CA GLU A 198 2.73 -3.84 -8.09
C GLU A 198 1.62 -3.02 -8.75
N LEU A 199 1.76 -1.70 -8.66
CA LEU A 199 0.92 -0.75 -9.35
C LEU A 199 1.72 -0.08 -10.47
N ILE A 200 1.12 0.00 -11.65
CA ILE A 200 1.63 0.74 -12.79
C ILE A 200 0.64 1.86 -13.08
N PHE A 201 1.17 3.06 -13.22
CA PHE A 201 0.41 4.28 -13.43
C PHE A 201 0.66 4.88 -14.81
N THR A 202 -0.15 5.87 -15.15
CA THR A 202 0.13 6.82 -16.23
C THR A 202 0.05 8.23 -15.65
N ASP A 203 1.01 9.08 -16.02
CA ASP A 203 0.99 10.49 -15.68
C ASP A 203 -0.24 11.19 -16.25
N VAL A 204 -0.74 12.17 -15.51
CA VAL A 204 -1.85 13.03 -15.89
C VAL A 204 -1.41 14.49 -15.72
N PRO A 205 -1.85 15.43 -16.59
CA PRO A 205 -1.58 16.84 -16.35
C PRO A 205 -2.23 17.36 -15.06
N ASN A 206 -1.57 18.30 -14.37
CA ASN A 206 -2.11 18.96 -13.16
C ASN A 206 -3.47 19.63 -13.36
N SER A 207 -3.81 20.02 -14.60
CA SER A 207 -5.12 20.57 -14.94
C SER A 207 -6.29 19.59 -14.78
N MET A 208 -6.02 18.29 -14.59
CA MET A 208 -7.04 17.27 -14.33
C MET A 208 -7.20 16.91 -12.86
N ILE A 209 -6.50 17.59 -11.94
CA ILE A 209 -6.78 17.47 -10.51
C ILE A 209 -8.22 17.99 -10.30
N PRO A 210 -9.12 17.21 -9.70
CA PRO A 210 -10.50 17.64 -9.50
C PRO A 210 -10.56 18.91 -8.64
N ASN A 211 -11.20 19.97 -9.15
CA ASN A 211 -11.43 21.19 -8.39
C ASN A 211 -12.34 20.89 -7.19
N GLY A 212 -11.83 21.02 -5.96
CA GLY A 212 -12.66 20.94 -4.75
C GLY A 212 -12.14 20.09 -3.58
N TYR A 213 -10.86 19.74 -3.54
CA TYR A 213 -10.28 18.95 -2.45
C TYR A 213 -9.14 19.64 -1.67
N GLY A 214 -9.02 20.96 -1.80
CA GLY A 214 -8.15 21.81 -0.97
C GLY A 214 -8.76 22.14 0.38
#